data_AF-A0A6P6E5F6-F1
#
_entry.id   AF-A0A6P6E5F6-F1
#
_cell.length_a   1.000
_cell.length_b   1.000
_cell.length_c   1.000
_cell.angle_alpha   90.00
_cell.angle_beta   90.00
_cell.angle_gamma   90.00
#
_symmetry.space_group_name_H-M   'P 1'
#
loop_
_entity.id
_entity.type
_entity.pdbx_description
1 polymer ?
#
loop_
_entity_poly.entity_id
_entity_poly.type
_entity_poly.pdbx_seq_one_letter_code
_entity_poly.pdbx_strand_id
1 'polypeptide(L)'
;MAARLSVLLLRLGLAVTGPALTAAAKMKVVEEPNAFGLNNPFLPQTNRLQPKRDPSPLTGPAHLFRLSGKCFSLVESTYKYEFCPFHNVTQHEQTFRWNAYSGVLGIWHEWEITNNTFTGMWMRDGDSCRDRSRQSKVELTCGKNNRLAQVSEPSTCVYALTFETPLVCHPHSLLVYPTLPEALQWRWDEVEQDLADELITPQGYEKLLREVFEDAGYLKAPRESEPTQQEGATRGLGVETLENCNKVRSELSEEIKRLTNLLSLHGIPHERPTAETSHAEHLGQQSPTEMTAEQLQGDPGLRGNIL
;
A
#
# COMPACT_ATOMS: atom_id res chain seq x y z
N MET A 1 -80.46 72.27 47.65
CA MET A 1 -79.66 71.14 48.21
C MET A 1 -78.84 70.56 47.08
N ALA A 2 -77.53 70.68 47.18
CA ALA A 2 -76.56 70.28 46.17
C ALA A 2 -76.18 68.81 46.38
N ALA A 3 -76.10 68.03 45.30
CA ALA A 3 -75.39 66.76 45.30
C ALA A 3 -74.42 66.77 44.10
N ARG A 4 -73.14 66.89 44.44
CA ARG A 4 -72.00 66.94 43.55
C ARG A 4 -71.40 65.54 43.39
N LEU A 5 -70.80 65.34 42.20
CA LEU A 5 -69.65 64.47 41.90
C LEU A 5 -69.76 62.97 42.17
N SER A 6 -69.58 62.16 41.12
CA SER A 6 -68.25 61.61 40.77
C SER A 6 -68.37 60.63 39.61
N VAL A 7 -67.72 60.96 38.49
CA VAL A 7 -67.49 60.03 37.39
C VAL A 7 -66.35 59.10 37.82
N LEU A 8 -66.70 57.84 38.10
CA LEU A 8 -65.73 56.79 38.43
C LEU A 8 -65.24 56.16 37.11
N LEU A 9 -64.05 56.54 36.66
CA LEU A 9 -63.35 55.88 35.55
C LEU A 9 -62.85 54.51 36.03
N LEU A 10 -63.59 53.44 35.71
CA LEU A 10 -63.08 52.07 35.84
C LEU A 10 -61.94 51.86 34.83
N ARG A 11 -60.71 51.79 35.34
CA ARG A 11 -59.57 51.24 34.61
C ARG A 11 -59.69 49.71 34.56
N LEU A 12 -60.23 49.18 33.47
CA LEU A 12 -60.00 47.77 33.12
C LEU A 12 -58.58 47.65 32.55
N GLY A 13 -57.66 47.12 33.35
CA GLY A 13 -56.37 46.64 32.87
C GLY A 13 -56.57 45.36 32.06
N LEU A 14 -56.55 45.48 30.74
CA LEU A 14 -56.36 44.33 29.86
C LEU A 14 -54.88 43.93 29.93
N ALA A 15 -54.59 42.91 30.74
CA ALA A 15 -53.34 42.19 30.66
C ALA A 15 -53.26 41.52 29.29
N VAL A 16 -52.42 42.05 28.40
CA VAL A 16 -52.02 41.39 27.17
C VAL A 16 -51.15 40.20 27.58
N THR A 17 -51.77 39.04 27.80
CA THR A 17 -51.06 37.77 27.81
C THR A 17 -50.79 37.39 26.36
N GLY A 18 -49.67 37.89 25.82
CA GLY A 18 -49.14 37.37 24.57
C GLY A 18 -48.83 35.87 24.74
N PRO A 19 -49.10 35.03 23.72
CA PRO A 19 -48.70 33.63 23.77
C PRO A 19 -47.18 33.58 23.93
N ALA A 20 -46.75 32.83 24.94
CA ALA A 20 -45.35 32.58 25.22
C ALA A 20 -44.62 32.17 23.94
N LEU A 21 -43.52 32.85 23.65
CA LEU A 21 -42.52 32.40 22.69
C LEU A 21 -42.18 30.95 23.08
N THR A 22 -42.69 29.99 22.31
CA THR A 22 -42.20 28.62 22.34
C THR A 22 -40.72 28.70 22.05
N ALA A 23 -39.91 28.48 23.09
CA ALA A 23 -38.48 28.39 22.97
C ALA A 23 -38.20 27.33 21.90
N ALA A 24 -37.73 27.78 20.74
CA ALA A 24 -37.17 26.90 19.74
C ALA A 24 -35.96 26.24 20.39
N ALA A 25 -36.18 25.05 20.96
CA ALA A 25 -35.10 24.21 21.44
C ALA A 25 -34.20 23.96 20.23
N LYS A 26 -33.00 24.55 20.24
CA LYS A 26 -31.93 24.16 19.32
C LYS A 26 -31.65 22.69 19.59
N MET A 27 -32.30 21.81 18.84
CA MET A 27 -31.89 20.42 18.72
C MET A 27 -30.55 20.46 18.01
N LYS A 28 -29.47 20.46 18.78
CA LYS A 28 -28.16 20.08 18.27
C LYS A 28 -28.34 18.62 17.87
N VAL A 29 -28.22 18.33 16.57
CA VAL A 29 -28.05 16.96 16.11
C VAL A 29 -26.94 16.37 16.96
N VAL A 30 -27.30 15.39 17.79
CA VAL A 30 -26.32 14.56 18.47
C VAL A 30 -25.66 13.82 17.32
N GLU A 31 -24.52 14.33 16.86
CA GLU A 31 -23.55 13.49 16.18
C GLU A 31 -23.45 12.22 17.01
N GLU A 32 -23.56 11.08 16.32
CA GLU A 32 -23.43 9.75 16.91
C GLU A 32 -22.39 9.82 18.02
N PRO A 33 -22.68 9.33 19.24
CA PRO A 33 -21.75 9.45 20.33
C PRO A 33 -20.45 8.86 19.81
N ASN A 34 -19.46 9.74 19.58
CA ASN A 34 -18.17 9.38 19.05
C ASN A 34 -17.63 8.32 20.01
N ALA A 35 -17.86 7.06 19.67
CA ALA A 35 -17.06 5.99 20.16
C ALA A 35 -15.67 6.38 19.68
N PHE A 36 -14.77 6.53 20.66
CA PHE A 36 -13.36 6.81 20.49
C PHE A 36 -13.00 8.29 20.32
N GLY A 37 -12.26 8.79 21.31
CA GLY A 37 -11.46 10.01 21.23
C GLY A 37 -10.30 9.90 20.23
N LEU A 38 -10.60 9.53 18.99
CA LEU A 38 -9.64 9.45 17.88
C LEU A 38 -9.48 10.77 17.12
N ASN A 39 -10.29 11.79 17.43
CA ASN A 39 -10.18 13.13 16.83
C ASN A 39 -10.02 14.25 17.88
N ASN A 40 -9.34 13.98 19.01
CA ASN A 40 -8.95 15.05 19.93
C ASN A 40 -7.50 15.46 19.66
N PRO A 41 -7.21 16.66 19.13
CA PRO A 41 -5.84 17.12 18.88
C PRO A 41 -5.01 17.34 20.16
N PHE A 42 -5.61 17.13 21.34
CA PHE A 42 -4.99 17.35 22.66
C PHE A 42 -4.77 16.07 23.48
N LEU A 43 -5.07 14.88 22.95
CA LEU A 43 -4.68 13.61 23.58
C LEU A 43 -3.39 13.11 22.91
N PRO A 44 -2.39 12.63 23.68
CA PRO A 44 -1.20 12.03 23.06
C PRO A 44 -1.65 10.80 22.25
N GLN A 45 -1.13 10.65 21.03
CA GLN A 45 -1.43 9.55 20.09
C GLN A 45 -0.88 8.19 20.56
N THR A 46 -0.94 7.90 21.86
CA THR A 46 -0.27 6.76 22.50
C THR A 46 -0.97 5.42 22.26
N ASN A 47 -2.04 5.37 21.47
CA ASN A 47 -2.79 4.16 21.16
C ASN A 47 -2.87 3.85 19.66
N ARG A 48 -2.02 4.45 18.82
CA ARG A 48 -1.92 4.01 17.43
C ARG A 48 -1.19 2.67 17.42
N LEU A 49 -1.89 1.60 17.05
CA LEU A 49 -1.32 0.27 16.89
C LEU A 49 -0.04 0.36 16.05
N GLN A 50 1.06 -0.14 16.59
CA GLN A 50 2.34 -0.16 15.89
C GLN A 50 2.55 -1.54 15.28
N PRO A 51 2.68 -1.65 13.95
CA PRO A 51 2.99 -2.92 13.32
C PRO A 51 4.41 -3.38 13.71
N LYS A 52 4.60 -4.70 13.82
CA LYS A 52 5.90 -5.30 14.19
C LYS A 52 7.01 -5.06 13.15
N ARG A 53 6.62 -4.83 11.89
CA ARG A 53 7.52 -4.51 10.77
C ARG A 53 6.85 -3.57 9.79
N ASP A 54 7.65 -2.98 8.92
CA ASP A 54 7.13 -2.25 7.77
C ASP A 54 6.44 -3.20 6.77
N PRO A 55 5.38 -2.72 6.08
CA PRO A 55 4.76 -3.47 5.00
C PRO A 55 5.75 -3.71 3.87
N SER A 56 5.50 -4.78 3.12
CA SER A 56 6.29 -5.06 1.92
C SER A 56 6.15 -3.94 0.88
N PRO A 57 7.12 -3.77 -0.04
CA PRO A 57 7.02 -2.78 -1.09
C PRO A 57 5.70 -2.92 -1.88
N LEU A 58 5.26 -1.79 -2.41
CA LEU A 58 4.05 -1.71 -3.20
C LEU A 58 4.30 -2.34 -4.58
N THR A 59 3.83 -3.57 -4.77
CA THR A 59 4.00 -4.36 -6.00
C THR A 59 2.67 -4.92 -6.49
N GLY A 60 2.62 -5.36 -7.75
CA GLY A 60 1.44 -5.97 -8.37
C GLY A 60 0.70 -5.04 -9.32
N PRO A 61 -0.61 -5.25 -9.53
CA PRO A 61 -1.36 -4.50 -10.54
C PRO A 61 -1.44 -2.99 -10.24
N ALA A 62 -0.89 -2.17 -11.14
CA ALA A 62 -0.76 -0.73 -10.93
C ALA A 62 -2.10 0.00 -10.68
N HIS A 63 -3.18 -0.49 -11.27
CA HIS A 63 -4.51 0.08 -11.10
C HIS A 63 -5.04 -0.04 -9.65
N LEU A 64 -4.53 -0.98 -8.84
CA LEU A 64 -4.87 -1.14 -7.42
C LEU A 64 -4.11 -0.16 -6.52
N PHE A 65 -3.01 0.44 -6.98
CA PHE A 65 -2.18 1.35 -6.16
C PHE A 65 -2.95 2.57 -5.66
N ARG A 66 -4.02 2.97 -6.35
CA ARG A 66 -4.95 4.03 -5.91
C ARG A 66 -5.73 3.73 -4.62
N LEU A 67 -5.69 2.48 -4.16
CA LEU A 67 -6.24 2.05 -2.88
C LEU A 67 -5.23 2.20 -1.74
N SER A 68 -3.94 2.31 -2.06
CA SER A 68 -2.91 2.58 -1.06
C SER A 68 -3.17 3.92 -0.35
N GLY A 69 -2.95 3.94 0.96
CA GLY A 69 -3.25 5.09 1.81
C GLY A 69 -4.73 5.31 2.14
N LYS A 70 -5.64 4.45 1.66
CA LYS A 70 -7.05 4.43 2.05
C LYS A 70 -7.34 3.24 2.94
N CYS A 71 -8.23 3.42 3.90
CA CYS A 71 -8.64 2.37 4.82
C CYS A 71 -10.15 2.18 4.78
N PHE A 72 -10.57 0.92 4.82
CA PHE A 72 -11.97 0.51 4.70
C PHE A 72 -12.34 -0.29 5.94
N SER A 73 -13.38 0.17 6.64
CA SER A 73 -13.79 -0.47 7.89
C SER A 73 -15.12 -1.19 7.76
N LEU A 74 -15.24 -2.32 8.44
CA LEU A 74 -16.46 -3.10 8.61
C LEU A 74 -16.67 -3.34 10.10
N VAL A 75 -17.86 -3.00 10.61
CA VAL A 75 -18.25 -3.37 11.97
C VAL A 75 -19.06 -4.65 11.89
N GLU A 76 -18.57 -5.70 12.52
CA GLU A 76 -19.24 -6.98 12.59
C GLU A 76 -19.29 -7.43 14.05
N SER A 77 -20.52 -7.63 14.56
CA SER A 77 -20.79 -7.89 15.98
C SER A 77 -20.21 -6.81 16.91
N THR A 78 -19.22 -7.16 17.75
CA THR A 78 -18.57 -6.25 18.70
C THR A 78 -17.22 -5.72 18.22
N TYR A 79 -16.80 -6.06 17.01
CA TYR A 79 -15.48 -5.70 16.49
C TYR A 79 -15.60 -4.83 15.24
N LYS A 80 -14.77 -3.81 15.16
CA LYS A 80 -14.51 -3.02 13.96
C LYS A 80 -13.21 -3.51 13.34
N TYR A 81 -13.31 -4.06 12.15
CA TYR A 81 -12.16 -4.41 11.33
C TYR A 81 -11.84 -3.25 10.41
N GLU A 82 -10.56 -2.96 10.21
CA GLU A 82 -10.09 -1.96 9.27
C GLU A 82 -9.00 -2.57 8.39
N PHE A 83 -9.21 -2.47 7.08
CA PHE A 83 -8.27 -2.95 6.08
C PHE A 83 -7.73 -1.77 5.28
N CYS A 84 -6.42 -1.58 5.31
CA CYS A 84 -5.69 -0.61 4.50
C CYS A 84 -4.84 -1.39 3.47
N PRO A 85 -5.27 -1.45 2.18
CA PRO A 85 -4.53 -2.16 1.13
C PRO A 85 -3.06 -1.74 1.09
N PHE A 86 -2.16 -2.72 0.93
CA PHE A 86 -0.70 -2.55 0.93
C PHE A 86 -0.08 -2.07 2.26
N HIS A 87 -0.86 -2.00 3.36
CA HIS A 87 -0.37 -1.59 4.66
C HIS A 87 -0.62 -2.67 5.72
N ASN A 88 -1.78 -2.67 6.37
CA ASN A 88 -2.11 -3.63 7.42
C ASN A 88 -3.63 -3.86 7.53
N VAL A 89 -3.98 -4.87 8.31
CA VAL A 89 -5.34 -5.16 8.78
C VAL A 89 -5.35 -5.00 10.30
N THR A 90 -6.31 -4.27 10.84
CA THR A 90 -6.47 -4.09 12.29
C THR A 90 -7.86 -4.51 12.76
N GLN A 91 -7.96 -4.86 14.04
CA GLN A 91 -9.18 -5.17 14.74
C GLN A 91 -9.28 -4.27 15.97
N HIS A 92 -10.45 -3.66 16.16
CA HIS A 92 -10.77 -2.80 17.29
C HIS A 92 -12.07 -3.24 17.93
N GLU A 93 -12.02 -3.75 19.15
CA GLU A 93 -13.21 -4.04 19.95
C GLU A 93 -13.97 -2.74 20.25
N GLN A 94 -15.27 -2.74 19.97
CA GLN A 94 -16.15 -1.57 20.09
C GLN A 94 -16.81 -1.46 21.47
N THR A 95 -16.47 -2.33 22.42
CA THR A 95 -17.07 -2.32 23.75
C THR A 95 -16.54 -1.14 24.58
N PHE A 96 -17.38 -0.59 25.47
CA PHE A 96 -16.99 0.50 26.38
C PHE A 96 -16.14 0.01 27.58
N ARG A 97 -15.24 -0.94 27.33
CA ARG A 97 -14.33 -1.47 28.34
C ARG A 97 -13.05 -0.64 28.32
N TRP A 98 -12.52 -0.34 29.50
CA TRP A 98 -11.24 0.38 29.63
C TRP A 98 -10.06 -0.41 29.03
N ASN A 99 -10.21 -1.72 28.88
CA ASN A 99 -9.24 -2.67 28.31
C ASN A 99 -9.76 -3.36 27.03
N ALA A 100 -10.55 -2.67 26.21
CA ALA A 100 -11.01 -3.18 24.92
C ALA A 100 -9.83 -3.61 24.05
N TYR A 101 -9.91 -4.79 23.43
CA TYR A 101 -8.83 -5.30 22.59
C TYR A 101 -8.68 -4.44 21.33
N SER A 102 -7.44 -4.09 20.98
CA SER A 102 -7.09 -3.52 19.69
C SER A 102 -5.79 -4.14 19.24
N GLY A 103 -5.72 -4.59 17.99
CA GLY A 103 -4.54 -5.30 17.50
C GLY A 103 -4.43 -5.39 15.99
N VAL A 104 -3.22 -5.74 15.55
CA VAL A 104 -2.90 -5.93 14.12
C VAL A 104 -3.15 -7.39 13.76
N LEU A 105 -4.00 -7.65 12.77
CA LEU A 105 -4.31 -9.00 12.27
C LEU A 105 -3.37 -9.45 11.15
N GLY A 106 -2.61 -8.53 10.57
CA GLY A 106 -1.58 -8.82 9.58
C GLY A 106 -1.06 -7.56 8.91
N ILE A 107 0.14 -7.66 8.35
CA ILE A 107 0.86 -6.62 7.63
C ILE A 107 1.10 -7.12 6.20
N TRP A 108 0.96 -6.24 5.21
CA TRP A 108 1.15 -6.58 3.80
C TRP A 108 2.47 -7.32 3.57
N HIS A 109 2.41 -8.51 2.96
CA HIS A 109 3.54 -9.41 2.79
C HIS A 109 3.77 -9.81 1.34
N GLU A 110 2.78 -10.47 0.72
CA GLU A 110 2.90 -11.03 -0.63
C GLU A 110 1.53 -11.24 -1.26
N TRP A 111 1.53 -11.42 -2.58
CA TRP A 111 0.36 -11.83 -3.33
C TRP A 111 0.13 -13.35 -3.20
N GLU A 112 -1.12 -13.77 -3.33
CA GLU A 112 -1.47 -15.13 -3.66
C GLU A 112 -1.75 -15.21 -5.16
N ILE A 113 -1.04 -16.11 -5.84
CA ILE A 113 -1.16 -16.31 -7.28
C ILE A 113 -1.63 -17.75 -7.52
N THR A 114 -2.73 -17.91 -8.24
CA THR A 114 -3.25 -19.21 -8.68
C THR A 114 -3.51 -19.13 -10.17
N ASN A 115 -3.05 -20.13 -10.94
CA ASN A 115 -3.24 -20.18 -12.40
C ASN A 115 -2.86 -18.85 -13.09
N ASN A 116 -1.70 -18.27 -12.76
CA ASN A 116 -1.19 -17.03 -13.36
C ASN A 116 -2.09 -15.80 -13.16
N THR A 117 -2.95 -15.84 -12.14
CA THR A 117 -3.83 -14.74 -11.72
C THR A 117 -3.63 -14.40 -10.25
N PHE A 118 -3.68 -13.11 -9.90
CA PHE A 118 -3.72 -12.66 -8.52
C PHE A 118 -5.09 -13.00 -7.91
N THR A 119 -5.12 -13.83 -6.87
CA THR A 119 -6.36 -14.23 -6.18
C THR A 119 -6.58 -13.50 -4.87
N GLY A 120 -5.49 -13.12 -4.19
CA GLY A 120 -5.60 -12.47 -2.89
C GLY A 120 -4.29 -11.88 -2.39
N MET A 121 -4.39 -11.22 -1.25
CA MET A 121 -3.29 -10.56 -0.55
C MET A 121 -3.05 -11.28 0.78
N TRP A 122 -1.82 -11.74 0.99
CA TRP A 122 -1.40 -12.28 2.28
C TRP A 122 -0.90 -11.17 3.19
N MET A 123 -1.54 -11.07 4.35
CA MET A 123 -1.18 -10.16 5.43
C MET A 123 -0.62 -10.99 6.58
N ARG A 124 0.68 -10.93 6.84
CA ARG A 124 1.38 -11.77 7.83
C ARG A 124 1.98 -10.93 8.97
N ASP A 125 2.56 -11.58 9.97
CA ASP A 125 3.29 -10.90 11.06
C ASP A 125 2.44 -9.92 11.88
N GLY A 126 1.16 -10.25 12.09
CA GLY A 126 0.31 -9.53 13.03
C GLY A 126 0.71 -9.74 14.49
N ASP A 127 -0.15 -9.32 15.40
CA ASP A 127 0.06 -9.46 16.85
C ASP A 127 0.24 -10.92 17.25
N SER A 128 1.01 -11.14 18.31
CA SER A 128 1.25 -12.49 18.83
C SER A 128 -0.05 -13.14 19.30
N CYS A 129 -0.23 -14.40 18.96
CA CYS A 129 -1.43 -15.17 19.24
C CYS A 129 -1.04 -16.62 19.54
N ARG A 130 -0.83 -16.91 20.82
CA ARG A 130 -0.24 -18.17 21.30
C ARG A 130 1.13 -18.40 20.65
N ASP A 131 1.30 -19.48 19.91
CA ASP A 131 2.58 -19.89 19.30
C ASP A 131 2.81 -19.32 17.90
N ARG A 132 1.90 -18.49 17.38
CA ARG A 132 2.00 -17.89 16.04
C ARG A 132 1.59 -16.43 16.03
N SER A 133 2.06 -15.69 15.04
CA SER A 133 1.54 -14.35 14.76
C SER A 133 0.18 -14.48 14.06
N ARG A 134 -0.74 -13.53 14.33
CA ARG A 134 -1.97 -13.42 13.56
C ARG A 134 -1.64 -13.19 12.08
N GLN A 135 -2.44 -13.79 11.21
CA GLN A 135 -2.33 -13.61 9.77
C GLN A 135 -3.72 -13.52 9.15
N SER A 136 -3.82 -12.78 8.06
CA SER A 136 -5.07 -12.55 7.34
C SER A 136 -4.86 -12.78 5.85
N LYS A 137 -5.79 -13.48 5.22
CA LYS A 137 -5.89 -13.58 3.76
C LYS A 137 -7.01 -12.65 3.29
N VAL A 138 -6.70 -11.75 2.37
CA VAL A 138 -7.69 -10.85 1.77
C VAL A 138 -7.96 -11.29 0.34
N GLU A 139 -9.17 -11.77 0.07
CA GLU A 139 -9.64 -12.10 -1.28
C GLU A 139 -10.21 -10.85 -1.94
N LEU A 140 -9.82 -10.61 -3.20
CA LEU A 140 -10.31 -9.47 -3.97
C LEU A 140 -11.49 -9.90 -4.84
N THR A 141 -12.65 -9.26 -4.69
CA THR A 141 -13.86 -9.58 -5.45
C THR A 141 -14.40 -8.36 -6.18
N CYS A 142 -15.03 -8.61 -7.33
CA CYS A 142 -15.70 -7.55 -8.08
C CYS A 142 -16.90 -7.02 -7.29
N GLY A 143 -16.94 -5.71 -7.08
CA GLY A 143 -18.05 -5.03 -6.41
C GLY A 143 -18.27 -3.63 -6.95
N LYS A 144 -19.43 -3.03 -6.63
CA LYS A 144 -19.78 -1.68 -7.11
C LYS A 144 -18.95 -0.58 -6.44
N ASN A 145 -18.60 -0.79 -5.18
CA ASN A 145 -17.90 0.18 -4.33
C ASN A 145 -16.69 -0.49 -3.67
N ASN A 146 -15.65 0.29 -3.38
CA ASN A 146 -14.53 -0.16 -2.55
C ASN A 146 -15.00 -0.33 -1.11
N ARG A 147 -15.14 -1.56 -0.62
CA ARG A 147 -15.50 -1.83 0.78
C ARG A 147 -15.01 -3.19 1.26
N LEU A 148 -14.73 -3.28 2.55
CA LEU A 148 -14.57 -4.55 3.23
C LEU A 148 -15.97 -5.19 3.38
N ALA A 149 -16.20 -6.31 2.70
CA ALA A 149 -17.53 -6.91 2.55
C ALA A 149 -17.81 -7.96 3.64
N GLN A 150 -16.80 -8.76 3.98
CA GLN A 150 -16.92 -9.84 4.97
C GLN A 150 -15.60 -10.06 5.70
N VAL A 151 -15.68 -10.45 6.98
CA VAL A 151 -14.55 -10.90 7.78
C VAL A 151 -14.93 -12.20 8.49
N SER A 152 -14.02 -13.16 8.55
CA SER A 152 -14.21 -14.40 9.30
C SER A 152 -12.90 -14.89 9.91
N GLU A 153 -12.99 -15.66 11.01
CA GLU A 153 -11.86 -16.35 11.63
C GLU A 153 -12.04 -17.86 11.42
N PRO A 154 -11.69 -18.40 10.23
CA PRO A 154 -11.87 -19.83 9.94
C PRO A 154 -11.04 -20.74 10.85
N SER A 155 -9.92 -20.26 11.38
CA SER A 155 -9.15 -20.96 12.41
C SER A 155 -8.50 -19.94 13.35
N THR A 156 -8.23 -20.34 14.59
CA THR A 156 -7.68 -19.45 15.62
C THR A 156 -6.45 -18.70 15.11
N CYS A 157 -6.48 -17.36 15.23
CA CYS A 157 -5.43 -16.44 14.76
C CYS A 157 -5.26 -16.33 13.22
N VAL A 158 -6.15 -16.95 12.42
CA VAL A 158 -6.14 -16.87 10.95
C VAL A 158 -7.45 -16.29 10.48
N TYR A 159 -7.36 -15.16 9.80
CA TYR A 159 -8.52 -14.42 9.33
C TYR A 159 -8.66 -14.52 7.81
N ALA A 160 -9.90 -14.57 7.34
CA ALA A 160 -10.23 -14.48 5.93
C ALA A 160 -11.15 -13.28 5.73
N LEU A 161 -10.72 -12.36 4.86
CA LEU A 161 -11.42 -11.13 4.54
C LEU A 161 -11.78 -11.13 3.05
N THR A 162 -12.95 -10.60 2.73
CA THR A 162 -13.37 -10.37 1.34
C THR A 162 -13.47 -8.88 1.10
N PHE A 163 -12.66 -8.37 0.18
CA PHE A 163 -12.64 -6.96 -0.20
C PHE A 163 -13.25 -6.77 -1.59
N GLU A 164 -14.37 -6.05 -1.63
CA GLU A 164 -15.05 -5.72 -2.87
C GLU A 164 -14.47 -4.44 -3.48
N THR A 165 -14.17 -4.46 -4.78
CA THR A 165 -13.74 -3.28 -5.52
C THR A 165 -14.15 -3.33 -7.00
N PRO A 166 -14.56 -2.21 -7.62
CA PRO A 166 -14.81 -2.15 -9.06
C PRO A 166 -13.54 -2.33 -9.89
N LEU A 167 -12.37 -2.19 -9.28
CA LEU A 167 -11.07 -2.23 -9.95
C LEU A 167 -10.72 -3.63 -10.48
N VAL A 168 -11.30 -4.68 -9.89
CA VAL A 168 -11.04 -6.08 -10.26
C VAL A 168 -12.17 -6.71 -11.09
N CYS A 169 -13.14 -5.91 -11.54
CA CYS A 169 -14.29 -6.43 -12.29
C CYS A 169 -13.98 -6.81 -13.75
N HIS A 170 -12.92 -6.26 -14.33
CA HIS A 170 -12.51 -6.62 -15.69
C HIS A 170 -11.81 -7.98 -15.69
N PRO A 171 -12.12 -8.91 -16.62
CA PRO A 171 -11.55 -10.26 -16.61
C PRO A 171 -10.01 -10.30 -16.68
N HIS A 172 -9.41 -9.26 -17.29
CA HIS A 172 -7.96 -9.14 -17.42
C HIS A 172 -7.28 -8.29 -16.32
N SER A 173 -8.04 -7.84 -15.31
CA SER A 173 -7.50 -6.95 -14.26
C SER A 173 -6.46 -7.62 -13.37
N LEU A 174 -6.62 -8.92 -13.11
CA LEU A 174 -5.80 -9.68 -12.17
C LEU A 174 -4.82 -10.65 -12.86
N LEU A 175 -4.59 -10.50 -14.16
CA LEU A 175 -3.57 -11.31 -14.86
C LEU A 175 -2.17 -10.90 -14.42
N VAL A 176 -1.30 -11.88 -14.16
CA VAL A 176 0.07 -11.61 -13.70
C VAL A 176 0.96 -11.15 -14.86
N TYR A 177 0.90 -11.83 -16.01
CA TYR A 177 1.77 -11.54 -17.15
C TYR A 177 1.81 -10.05 -17.56
N PRO A 178 0.67 -9.36 -17.77
CA PRO A 178 0.69 -7.94 -18.18
C PRO A 178 1.17 -6.98 -17.08
N THR A 179 1.24 -7.44 -15.83
CA THR A 179 1.69 -6.61 -14.70
C THR A 179 3.19 -6.68 -14.47
N LEU A 180 3.85 -7.69 -15.04
CA LEU A 180 5.30 -7.87 -14.94
C LEU A 180 6.04 -6.79 -15.73
N PRO A 181 7.23 -6.36 -15.28
CA PRO A 181 8.17 -5.59 -16.10
C PRO A 181 8.55 -6.35 -17.37
N GLU A 182 8.86 -5.63 -18.45
CA GLU A 182 9.18 -6.19 -19.77
C GLU A 182 10.29 -7.26 -19.72
N ALA A 183 11.34 -7.03 -18.93
CA ALA A 183 12.43 -8.00 -18.75
C ALA A 183 11.95 -9.34 -18.14
N LEU A 184 10.99 -9.29 -17.22
CA LEU A 184 10.41 -10.49 -16.59
C LEU A 184 9.34 -11.13 -17.47
N GLN A 185 8.66 -10.37 -18.32
CA GLN A 185 7.78 -10.92 -19.36
C GLN A 185 8.59 -11.75 -20.36
N TRP A 186 9.72 -11.22 -20.86
CA TRP A 186 10.60 -11.97 -21.75
C TRP A 186 11.07 -13.29 -21.13
N ARG A 187 11.50 -13.24 -19.86
CA ARG A 187 11.92 -14.45 -19.14
C ARG A 187 10.78 -15.45 -18.96
N TRP A 188 9.54 -14.98 -18.78
CA TRP A 188 8.37 -15.86 -18.81
C TRP A 188 8.22 -16.49 -20.20
N ASP A 189 8.26 -15.69 -21.27
CA ASP A 189 8.08 -16.18 -22.64
C ASP A 189 9.11 -17.27 -23.01
N GLU A 190 10.36 -17.10 -22.56
CA GLU A 190 11.42 -18.11 -22.69
C GLU A 190 11.06 -19.41 -21.96
N VAL A 191 10.57 -19.32 -20.73
CA VAL A 191 10.13 -20.49 -19.93
C VAL A 191 8.94 -21.21 -20.57
N GLU A 192 8.00 -20.49 -21.17
CA GLU A 192 6.88 -21.08 -21.93
C GLU A 192 7.38 -21.77 -23.20
N GLN A 193 8.31 -21.15 -23.92
CA GLN A 193 8.91 -21.73 -25.11
C GLN A 193 9.69 -23.01 -24.78
N ASP A 194 10.49 -22.99 -23.71
CA ASP A 194 11.24 -24.17 -23.24
C ASP A 194 10.31 -25.33 -22.83
N LEU A 195 9.15 -25.02 -22.25
CA LEU A 195 8.14 -26.04 -21.95
C LEU A 195 7.52 -26.61 -23.23
N ALA A 196 7.20 -25.75 -24.20
CA ALA A 196 6.64 -26.15 -25.50
C ALA A 196 7.62 -26.99 -26.33
N ASP A 197 8.91 -26.69 -26.24
CA ASP A 197 10.01 -27.42 -26.88
C ASP A 197 10.42 -28.68 -26.08
N GLU A 198 9.70 -29.00 -24.99
CA GLU A 198 9.94 -30.15 -24.11
C GLU A 198 11.34 -30.19 -23.47
N LEU A 199 11.98 -29.03 -23.33
CA LEU A 199 13.31 -28.88 -22.70
C LEU A 199 13.23 -28.91 -21.18
N ILE A 200 12.07 -28.54 -20.62
CA ILE A 200 11.81 -28.55 -19.17
C ILE A 200 10.57 -29.38 -18.83
N THR A 201 10.53 -29.89 -17.60
CA THR A 201 9.36 -30.59 -17.08
C THR A 201 8.32 -29.60 -16.54
N PRO A 202 7.04 -30.00 -16.38
CA PRO A 202 6.02 -29.16 -15.75
C PRO A 202 6.41 -28.67 -14.35
N GLN A 203 7.13 -29.49 -13.58
CA GLN A 203 7.66 -29.09 -12.27
C GLN A 203 8.77 -28.03 -12.39
N GLY A 204 9.61 -28.15 -13.43
CA GLY A 204 10.63 -27.16 -13.76
C GLY A 204 10.00 -25.82 -14.15
N TYR A 205 8.95 -25.85 -14.98
CA TYR A 205 8.15 -24.68 -15.36
C TYR A 205 7.57 -23.96 -14.13
N GLU A 206 6.90 -24.67 -13.22
CA GLU A 206 6.35 -24.08 -11.99
C GLU A 206 7.43 -23.43 -11.11
N LYS A 207 8.61 -24.05 -11.03
CA LYS A 207 9.74 -23.52 -10.27
C LYS A 207 10.28 -22.24 -10.91
N LEU A 208 10.53 -22.24 -12.23
CA LEU A 208 11.05 -21.10 -12.96
C LEU A 208 10.08 -19.91 -12.93
N LEU A 209 8.77 -20.17 -13.08
CA LEU A 209 7.77 -19.12 -12.92
C LEU A 209 7.72 -18.56 -11.51
N ARG A 210 7.88 -19.40 -10.49
CA ARG A 210 7.97 -18.92 -9.11
C ARG A 210 9.14 -17.96 -8.94
N GLU A 211 10.31 -18.29 -9.48
CA GLU A 211 11.49 -17.41 -9.45
C GLU A 211 11.19 -16.06 -10.14
N VAL A 212 10.49 -16.06 -11.29
CA VAL A 212 10.04 -14.82 -11.95
C VAL A 212 9.13 -13.99 -11.03
N PHE A 213 8.22 -14.62 -10.28
CA PHE A 213 7.32 -13.90 -9.36
C PHE A 213 8.02 -13.40 -8.09
N GLU A 214 9.03 -14.11 -7.63
CA GLU A 214 9.89 -13.68 -6.52
C GLU A 214 10.73 -12.46 -6.93
N ASP A 215 11.33 -12.48 -8.12
CA ASP A 215 12.09 -11.37 -8.69
C ASP A 215 11.21 -10.14 -8.95
N ALA A 216 9.95 -10.34 -9.34
CA ALA A 216 8.95 -9.27 -9.43
C ALA A 216 8.51 -8.70 -8.07
N GLY A 217 8.90 -9.37 -6.97
CA GLY A 217 8.48 -9.02 -5.61
C GLY A 217 7.01 -9.31 -5.33
N TYR A 218 6.37 -10.22 -6.09
CA TYR A 218 4.99 -10.65 -5.86
C TYR A 218 4.91 -11.74 -4.81
N LEU A 219 5.87 -12.67 -4.82
CA LEU A 219 6.02 -13.72 -3.81
C LEU A 219 7.27 -13.45 -2.96
N LYS A 220 7.26 -13.94 -1.72
CA LYS A 220 8.50 -14.03 -0.94
C LYS A 220 9.05 -15.44 -1.02
N ALA A 221 10.37 -15.54 -1.16
CA ALA A 221 11.07 -16.79 -1.00
C ALA A 221 10.66 -17.43 0.35
N PRO A 222 10.40 -18.75 0.38
CA PRO A 222 10.15 -19.45 1.63
C PRO A 222 11.31 -19.16 2.57
N ARG A 223 11.03 -18.53 3.72
CA ARG A 223 12.06 -18.40 4.76
C ARG A 223 12.48 -19.81 5.13
N GLU A 224 13.75 -20.17 4.91
CA GLU A 224 14.36 -21.25 5.67
C GLU A 224 14.07 -20.95 7.14
N SER A 225 13.39 -21.89 7.82
CA SER A 225 12.90 -21.80 9.19
C SER A 225 13.62 -20.77 10.04
N GLU A 226 12.93 -19.69 10.42
CA GLU A 226 13.40 -18.81 11.49
C GLU A 226 13.63 -19.66 12.74
N PRO A 227 14.83 -19.65 13.35
CA PRO A 227 15.04 -20.33 14.60
C PRO A 227 14.20 -19.64 15.66
N THR A 228 13.43 -20.44 16.38
CA THR A 228 12.65 -20.07 17.56
C THR A 228 13.45 -19.11 18.43
N GLN A 229 13.05 -17.85 18.50
CA GLN A 229 13.63 -16.89 19.45
C GLN A 229 13.17 -17.28 20.84
N GLN A 230 13.98 -18.13 21.50
CA GLN A 230 14.03 -18.16 22.95
C GLN A 230 14.73 -16.89 23.41
N GLU A 231 14.05 -16.15 24.28
CA GLU A 231 14.63 -15.05 25.03
C GLU A 231 15.89 -15.50 25.76
N GLY A 232 16.97 -14.73 25.63
CA GLY A 232 18.15 -14.85 26.48
C GLY A 232 19.48 -14.95 25.76
N ALA A 233 19.85 -13.96 24.96
CA ALA A 233 21.23 -13.47 24.88
C ALA A 233 21.29 -12.26 23.94
N THR A 234 21.71 -11.13 24.48
CA THR A 234 22.10 -9.92 23.75
C THR A 234 23.12 -10.29 22.67
N ARG A 235 22.68 -10.42 21.41
CA ARG A 235 23.52 -10.18 20.24
C ARG A 235 23.03 -8.89 19.63
N GLY A 236 23.65 -7.81 20.09
CA GLY A 236 23.45 -6.49 19.52
C GLY A 236 23.67 -6.55 18.02
N LEU A 237 22.80 -5.83 17.31
CA LEU A 237 23.11 -5.26 16.01
C LEU A 237 24.58 -4.84 16.03
N GLY A 238 25.39 -5.47 15.19
CA GLY A 238 26.75 -5.00 14.96
C GLY A 238 26.62 -3.56 14.51
N VAL A 239 26.91 -2.62 15.40
CA VAL A 239 27.16 -1.24 15.01
C VAL A 239 28.36 -1.35 14.10
N GLU A 240 28.13 -1.26 12.79
CA GLU A 240 29.21 -1.08 11.83
C GLU A 240 29.89 0.23 12.23
N THR A 241 31.03 0.10 12.92
CA THR A 241 31.80 1.24 13.37
C THR A 241 32.30 2.00 12.16
N LEU A 242 32.44 3.31 12.28
CA LEU A 242 33.00 4.15 11.22
C LEU A 242 34.38 3.64 10.78
N GLU A 243 35.18 3.07 11.69
CA GLU A 243 36.42 2.35 11.35
C GLU A 243 36.21 1.17 10.40
N ASN A 244 35.20 0.33 10.62
CA ASN A 244 34.93 -0.81 9.76
C ASN A 244 34.52 -0.36 8.35
N CYS A 245 33.67 0.66 8.25
CA CYS A 245 33.27 1.25 6.96
C CYS A 245 34.48 1.85 6.21
N ASN A 246 35.34 2.58 6.90
CA ASN A 246 36.54 3.17 6.31
C ASN A 246 37.56 2.11 5.86
N LYS A 247 37.69 1.01 6.61
CA LYS A 247 38.54 -0.12 6.24
C LYS A 247 38.04 -0.80 4.98
N VAL A 248 36.74 -1.14 4.94
CA VAL A 248 36.10 -1.76 3.77
C VAL A 248 36.21 -0.84 2.55
N ARG A 249 36.02 0.48 2.72
CA ARG A 249 36.20 1.47 1.65
C ARG A 249 37.62 1.48 1.10
N SER A 250 38.63 1.40 1.97
CA SER A 250 40.04 1.35 1.55
C SER A 250 40.34 0.08 0.76
N GLU A 251 39.93 -1.08 1.26
CA GLU A 251 40.14 -2.38 0.61
C GLU A 251 39.45 -2.42 -0.76
N LEU A 252 38.22 -1.92 -0.85
CA LEU A 252 37.48 -1.82 -2.11
C LEU A 252 38.18 -0.91 -3.11
N SER A 253 38.74 0.22 -2.66
CA SER A 253 39.46 1.15 -3.53
C SER A 253 40.74 0.56 -4.12
N GLU A 254 41.44 -0.29 -3.38
CA GLU A 254 42.63 -0.98 -3.86
C GLU A 254 42.28 -2.09 -4.87
N GLU A 255 41.19 -2.83 -4.65
CA GLU A 255 40.73 -3.84 -5.59
C GLU A 255 40.22 -3.20 -6.90
N ILE A 256 39.53 -2.06 -6.83
CA ILE A 256 39.15 -1.28 -8.02
C ILE A 256 40.39 -0.88 -8.82
N LYS A 257 41.45 -0.37 -8.18
CA LYS A 257 42.71 -0.02 -8.87
C LYS A 257 43.35 -1.25 -9.52
N ARG A 258 43.38 -2.39 -8.82
CA ARG A 258 43.91 -3.65 -9.34
C ARG A 258 43.16 -4.11 -10.59
N LEU A 259 41.83 -4.11 -10.54
CA LEU A 259 40.98 -4.50 -11.67
C LEU A 259 41.12 -3.52 -12.85
N THR A 260 41.19 -2.22 -12.56
CA THR A 260 41.45 -1.16 -13.56
C THR A 260 42.79 -1.40 -14.28
N ASN A 261 43.84 -1.76 -13.53
CA ASN A 261 45.15 -2.08 -14.10
C ASN A 261 45.12 -3.34 -14.96
N LEU A 262 44.36 -4.37 -14.56
CA LEU A 262 44.18 -5.58 -15.37
C LEU A 262 43.43 -5.28 -16.68
N LEU A 263 42.34 -4.50 -16.60
CA LEU A 263 41.59 -4.08 -17.78
C LEU A 263 42.46 -3.25 -18.73
N SER A 264 43.27 -2.35 -18.20
CA SER A 264 44.30 -1.59 -18.93
C SER A 264 45.33 -2.52 -19.61
N LEU A 265 45.84 -3.53 -18.91
CA LEU A 265 46.82 -4.48 -19.42
C LEU A 265 46.28 -5.28 -20.61
N HIS A 266 44.98 -5.62 -20.56
CA HIS A 266 44.28 -6.38 -21.58
C HIS A 266 43.63 -5.51 -22.67
N GLY A 267 43.84 -4.18 -22.64
CA GLY A 267 43.31 -3.26 -23.65
C GLY A 267 41.78 -3.15 -23.66
N ILE A 268 41.11 -3.46 -22.54
CA ILE A 268 39.66 -3.42 -22.42
C ILE A 268 39.23 -2.01 -21.99
N PRO A 269 38.48 -1.28 -22.84
CA PRO A 269 38.00 0.05 -22.50
C PRO A 269 37.02 0.00 -21.31
N HIS A 270 37.23 0.86 -20.32
CA HIS A 270 36.37 1.00 -19.13
C HIS A 270 36.27 2.48 -18.74
N GLU A 271 35.06 2.96 -18.49
CA GLU A 271 34.83 4.33 -18.00
C GLU A 271 35.08 4.42 -16.49
N ARG A 272 35.75 5.49 -16.05
CA ARG A 272 35.92 5.80 -14.62
C ARG A 272 34.66 6.50 -14.11
N PRO A 273 34.06 6.09 -12.99
CA PRO A 273 33.02 6.89 -12.34
C PRO A 273 33.66 8.16 -11.76
N THR A 274 33.39 9.32 -12.35
CA THR A 274 33.72 10.62 -11.75
C THR A 274 32.71 10.93 -10.65
N ALA A 275 33.20 11.03 -9.42
CA ALA A 275 32.51 11.74 -8.36
C ALA A 275 32.43 13.23 -8.74
N GLU A 276 31.28 13.85 -8.42
CA GLU A 276 31.00 15.30 -8.50
C GLU A 276 30.51 15.82 -9.86
N THR A 277 29.21 15.62 -10.10
CA THR A 277 28.43 16.54 -10.95
C THR A 277 28.00 17.74 -10.10
N SER A 278 28.84 18.76 -10.05
CA SER A 278 28.41 20.11 -9.66
C SER A 278 29.14 21.13 -10.54
N HIS A 279 28.39 22.18 -10.90
CA HIS A 279 28.80 23.37 -11.66
C HIS A 279 28.75 23.22 -13.19
N ALA A 280 27.52 23.34 -13.71
CA ALA A 280 27.30 23.90 -15.04
C ALA A 280 27.33 25.43 -14.94
N GLU A 281 28.39 26.06 -15.46
CA GLU A 281 28.34 27.43 -15.99
C GLU A 281 29.49 27.71 -16.98
N HIS A 282 29.08 27.88 -18.23
CA HIS A 282 29.47 28.94 -19.18
C HIS A 282 30.89 29.06 -19.76
N LEU A 283 30.99 28.81 -21.07
CA LEU A 283 31.69 29.54 -22.16
C LEU A 283 32.03 28.51 -23.25
N GLY A 284 31.67 28.64 -24.53
CA GLY A 284 31.23 29.77 -25.32
C GLY A 284 31.80 29.58 -26.73
N GLN A 285 30.90 29.28 -27.67
CA GLN A 285 30.93 29.64 -29.10
C GLN A 285 32.10 29.19 -30.00
N GLN A 286 31.73 28.43 -31.04
CA GLN A 286 31.92 28.85 -32.43
C GLN A 286 30.85 28.21 -33.33
N SER A 287 30.13 29.06 -34.06
CA SER A 287 29.27 28.78 -35.24
C SER A 287 29.87 29.57 -36.43
N PRO A 288 29.40 29.46 -37.69
CA PRO A 288 28.27 28.69 -38.25
C PRO A 288 28.64 27.96 -39.58
N THR A 289 27.69 27.22 -40.20
CA THR A 289 27.24 27.45 -41.60
C THR A 289 25.99 26.58 -41.88
N GLU A 290 24.96 27.21 -42.46
CA GLU A 290 23.73 26.60 -42.99
C GLU A 290 24.00 25.53 -44.07
N MET A 291 23.14 24.51 -44.18
CA MET A 291 22.29 24.32 -45.38
C MET A 291 21.39 23.07 -45.27
N THR A 292 20.10 23.33 -45.50
CA THR A 292 19.04 22.49 -46.11
C THR A 292 18.59 21.17 -45.47
N ALA A 293 17.28 21.17 -45.20
CA ALA A 293 16.44 20.03 -44.89
C ALA A 293 16.22 19.13 -46.12
N GLU A 294 16.30 17.81 -45.92
CA GLU A 294 15.56 16.84 -46.72
C GLU A 294 14.79 15.91 -45.78
N GLN A 295 13.48 15.96 -45.95
CA GLN A 295 12.46 15.24 -45.22
C GLN A 295 12.13 14.00 -46.05
N LEU A 296 12.54 12.81 -45.58
CA LEU A 296 12.20 11.55 -46.22
C LEU A 296 10.70 11.24 -45.97
N GLN A 297 9.91 11.49 -47.00
CA GLN A 297 8.48 11.24 -47.06
C GLN A 297 8.23 9.76 -47.41
N GLY A 298 7.54 9.04 -46.53
CA GLY A 298 7.10 7.66 -46.76
C GLY A 298 5.88 7.61 -47.67
N ASP A 299 5.93 6.73 -48.67
CA ASP A 299 4.83 6.46 -49.62
C ASP A 299 3.63 5.77 -48.94
N PRO A 300 2.38 6.20 -49.19
CA PRO A 300 1.19 5.44 -48.84
C PRO A 300 0.83 4.46 -49.98
N GLY A 301 0.86 3.17 -49.67
CA GLY A 301 0.48 2.08 -50.58
C GLY A 301 -0.96 2.20 -51.09
N LEU A 302 -1.11 2.10 -52.41
CA LEU A 302 -2.36 2.11 -53.16
C LEU A 302 -3.22 0.87 -52.87
N ARG A 303 -4.48 1.12 -52.49
CA ARG A 303 -5.60 0.17 -52.56
C ARG A 303 -5.89 -0.18 -54.02
N GLY A 304 -5.67 -1.43 -54.41
CA GLY A 304 -6.27 -2.02 -55.60
C GLY A 304 -7.56 -2.75 -55.21
N ASN A 305 -8.66 -2.42 -55.88
CA ASN A 305 -9.95 -3.13 -55.78
C ASN A 305 -10.43 -3.41 -57.21
N ILE A 306 -11.09 -4.56 -57.40
CA ILE A 306 -11.97 -4.94 -58.52
C ILE A 306 -11.16 -5.41 -59.77
N LEU A 307 -11.23 -6.65 -60.26
CA LEU A 307 -12.35 -7.57 -60.55
C LEU A 307 -11.91 -9.04 -60.45
#